data_AF-A0A416UF39-F1
#
_entry.id   AF-A0A416UF39-F1
#
_cell.length_a   1.000
_cell.length_b   1.000
_cell.length_c   1.000
_cell.angle_alpha   90.00
_cell.angle_beta   90.00
_cell.angle_gamma   90.00
#
_symmetry.space_group_name_H-M   'P 1'
#
loop_
_entity.id
_entity.type
_entity.pdbx_description
1 polymer ?
#
loop_
_entity_poly.entity_id
_entity_poly.type
_entity_poly.pdbx_seq_one_letter_code
_entity_poly.pdbx_strand_id
1 'polypeptide(L)'
;MVEQVITYITANWVAWLFAGAYAILIALYKKEKQQHKEEREENKAVREGLQALLRQQIIDICLKYEERKEAPAWAKQAETSAYKAYEKLGGNDVAHAMHERFMQLPLSDGNLETERIH
;
A
#
# COMPACT_ATOMS: atom_id res chain seq x y z
N MET A 1 63.44 -3.62 -14.07
CA MET A 1 62.41 -2.82 -13.37
C MET A 1 61.19 -2.60 -14.27
N VAL A 2 61.32 -1.90 -15.41
CA VAL A 2 60.17 -1.63 -16.30
C VAL A 2 59.64 -2.89 -17.00
N GLU A 3 60.51 -3.82 -17.41
CA GLU A 3 60.06 -5.06 -18.07
C GLU A 3 59.20 -5.95 -17.15
N GLN A 4 59.55 -6.07 -15.87
CA GLN A 4 58.78 -6.85 -14.90
C GLN A 4 57.36 -6.29 -14.69
N VAL A 5 57.23 -4.95 -14.72
CA VAL A 5 55.93 -4.27 -14.62
C VAL A 5 55.08 -4.59 -15.84
N ILE A 6 55.66 -4.58 -17.04
CA ILE A 6 54.95 -4.90 -18.29
C ILE A 6 54.47 -6.35 -18.30
N THR A 7 55.33 -7.31 -17.90
CA THR A 7 54.93 -8.74 -17.84
C THR A 7 53.76 -8.96 -16.87
N TYR A 8 53.78 -8.28 -15.73
CA TYR A 8 52.72 -8.38 -14.73
C TYR A 8 51.39 -7.81 -15.22
N ILE A 9 51.43 -6.67 -15.92
CA ILE A 9 50.24 -6.07 -16.53
C ILE A 9 49.68 -6.99 -17.63
N THR A 10 50.53 -7.55 -18.48
CA THR A 10 50.07 -8.48 -19.55
C THR A 10 49.53 -9.81 -19.01
N ALA A 11 49.93 -10.23 -17.81
CA ALA A 11 49.39 -11.43 -17.17
C ALA A 11 48.03 -11.18 -16.49
N ASN A 12 47.78 -9.96 -16.00
CA ASN A 12 46.62 -9.66 -15.14
C ASN A 12 45.57 -8.70 -15.75
N TRP A 13 45.81 -8.09 -16.91
CA TRP A 13 44.86 -7.13 -17.52
C TRP A 13 43.48 -7.74 -17.77
N VAL A 14 43.41 -9.03 -18.10
CA VAL A 14 42.14 -9.76 -18.28
C VAL A 14 41.37 -9.82 -16.96
N ALA A 15 42.05 -10.09 -15.85
CA ALA A 15 41.44 -10.12 -14.52
C ALA A 15 40.89 -8.73 -14.13
N TRP A 16 41.60 -7.65 -14.46
CA TRP A 16 41.13 -6.29 -14.23
C TRP A 16 39.94 -5.92 -15.12
N LEU A 17 39.90 -6.40 -16.36
CA LEU A 17 38.73 -6.26 -17.23
C LEU A 17 37.49 -6.95 -16.64
N PHE A 18 37.64 -8.20 -16.19
CA PHE A 18 36.53 -8.92 -15.56
C PHE A 18 36.13 -8.29 -14.23
N ALA A 19 37.08 -7.83 -13.42
CA ALA A 19 36.79 -7.11 -12.17
C ALA A 19 36.02 -5.81 -12.44
N GLY A 20 36.43 -5.04 -13.46
CA GLY A 20 35.72 -3.83 -13.89
C GLY A 20 34.32 -4.15 -14.41
N ALA A 21 34.18 -5.16 -15.26
CA ALA A 21 32.88 -5.62 -15.76
C ALA A 21 31.95 -6.09 -14.62
N TYR A 22 32.48 -6.84 -13.65
CA TYR A 22 31.73 -7.31 -12.50
C TYR A 22 31.29 -6.17 -11.58
N ALA A 23 32.15 -5.17 -11.38
CA ALA A 23 31.81 -3.96 -10.63
C ALA A 23 30.70 -3.15 -11.32
N ILE A 24 30.75 -3.03 -12.65
CA ILE A 24 29.68 -2.38 -13.44
C ILE A 24 28.36 -3.13 -13.31
N LEU A 25 28.38 -4.46 -13.42
CA LEU A 25 27.18 -5.29 -13.23
C LEU A 25 26.57 -5.10 -11.84
N ILE A 26 27.40 -5.12 -10.77
CA ILE A 26 26.93 -4.89 -9.40
C ILE A 26 26.34 -3.48 -9.24
N ALA A 27 26.98 -2.47 -9.83
CA ALA A 27 26.51 -1.08 -9.77
C ALA A 27 25.15 -0.91 -10.46
N LEU A 28 24.97 -1.55 -11.63
CA LEU A 28 23.69 -1.56 -12.35
C LEU A 28 22.60 -2.26 -11.53
N TYR A 29 22.87 -3.44 -10.97
CA TYR A 29 21.93 -4.17 -10.10
C TYR A 29 21.55 -3.37 -8.83
N LYS A 30 22.51 -2.69 -8.21
CA LYS A 30 22.25 -1.86 -7.02
C LYS A 30 21.38 -0.64 -7.36
N LYS A 31 21.61 0.00 -8.50
CA LYS A 31 20.86 1.18 -8.93
C LYS A 31 19.37 0.87 -9.11
N GLU A 32 19.05 -0.26 -9.73
CA GLU A 32 17.66 -0.71 -9.94
C GLU A 32 16.98 -1.06 -8.61
N LYS A 33 17.69 -1.75 -7.70
CA LYS A 33 17.16 -2.11 -6.38
C LYS A 33 16.95 -0.90 -5.46
N GLN A 34 17.77 0.13 -5.60
CA GLN A 34 17.67 1.37 -4.82
C GLN A 34 16.43 2.18 -5.24
N GLN A 35 16.15 2.29 -6.53
CA GLN A 35 14.97 3.00 -7.04
C GLN A 35 13.66 2.36 -6.54
N HIS A 36 13.57 1.04 -6.52
CA HIS A 36 12.41 0.36 -5.97
C HIS A 36 12.27 0.46 -4.44
N LYS A 37 13.31 0.88 -3.72
CA LYS A 37 13.27 0.96 -2.26
C LYS A 37 12.65 2.28 -1.80
N GLU A 38 13.03 3.38 -2.45
CA GLU A 38 12.47 4.71 -2.23
C GLU A 38 10.99 4.73 -2.62
N GLU A 39 10.65 4.16 -3.77
CA GLU A 39 9.26 4.05 -4.25
C GLU A 39 8.39 3.17 -3.34
N ARG A 40 8.97 2.17 -2.67
CA ARG A 40 8.24 1.32 -1.71
C ARG A 40 7.95 2.04 -0.40
N GLU A 41 8.84 2.92 0.05
CA GLU A 41 8.66 3.68 1.29
C GLU A 41 7.59 4.75 1.11
N GLU A 42 7.60 5.47 -0.03
CA GLU A 42 6.54 6.42 -0.38
C GLU A 42 5.18 5.73 -0.53
N ASN A 43 5.12 4.62 -1.28
CA ASN A 43 3.88 3.85 -1.43
C ASN A 43 3.40 3.29 -0.08
N LYS A 44 4.29 2.95 0.84
CA LYS A 44 3.91 2.50 2.18
C LYS A 44 3.29 3.63 2.99
N ALA A 45 3.90 4.81 3.01
CA ALA A 45 3.35 5.98 3.69
C ALA A 45 1.98 6.40 3.12
N VAL A 46 1.82 6.36 1.79
CA VAL A 46 0.55 6.63 1.11
C VAL A 46 -0.51 5.60 1.48
N ARG A 47 -0.16 4.31 1.49
CA ARG A 47 -1.07 3.23 1.91
C ARG A 47 -1.51 3.38 3.37
N GLU A 48 -0.59 3.71 4.26
CA GLU A 48 -0.89 3.95 5.69
C GLU A 48 -1.81 5.16 5.88
N GLY A 49 -1.55 6.26 5.16
CA GLY A 49 -2.43 7.43 5.16
C GLY A 49 -3.84 7.12 4.65
N LEU A 50 -3.94 6.39 3.54
CA LEU A 50 -5.24 5.98 2.98
C LEU A 50 -5.98 5.03 3.94
N GLN A 51 -5.26 4.12 4.58
CA GLN A 51 -5.81 3.22 5.59
C GLN A 51 -6.37 4.00 6.80
N ALA A 52 -5.67 5.04 7.26
CA ALA A 52 -6.11 5.89 8.37
C ALA A 52 -7.38 6.67 8.00
N LEU A 53 -7.44 7.24 6.79
CA LEU A 53 -8.62 7.97 6.31
C LEU A 53 -9.84 7.07 6.16
N LEU A 54 -9.69 5.89 5.56
CA LEU A 54 -10.78 4.92 5.42
C LEU A 54 -11.27 4.44 6.79
N ARG A 55 -10.35 4.19 7.72
CA ARG A 55 -10.71 3.81 9.10
C ARG A 55 -11.53 4.92 9.78
N GLN A 56 -11.11 6.18 9.64
CA GLN A 56 -11.84 7.30 10.21
C GLN A 56 -13.25 7.42 9.60
N GLN A 57 -13.37 7.29 8.28
CA GLN A 57 -14.66 7.32 7.59
C GLN A 57 -15.60 6.22 8.07
N ILE A 58 -15.10 4.98 8.23
CA ILE A 58 -15.89 3.85 8.75
C ILE A 58 -16.35 4.15 10.18
N ILE A 59 -15.46 4.64 11.05
CA ILE A 59 -15.81 4.99 12.43
C ILE A 59 -16.88 6.09 12.48
N ASP A 60 -16.73 7.15 11.69
CA ASP A 60 -17.68 8.27 11.65
C ASP A 60 -19.07 7.82 11.18
N ILE A 61 -19.12 6.96 10.15
CA ILE A 61 -20.37 6.36 9.66
C ILE A 61 -20.97 5.47 10.76
N CYS A 62 -20.19 4.58 11.37
CA CYS A 62 -20.65 3.71 12.44
C CYS A 62 -21.22 4.50 13.61
N LEU A 63 -20.50 5.50 14.14
CA LEU A 63 -20.95 6.33 15.26
C LEU A 63 -22.26 7.07 14.93
N LYS A 64 -22.35 7.65 13.74
CA LYS A 64 -23.55 8.41 13.31
C LYS A 64 -24.81 7.56 13.27
N TYR A 65 -24.71 6.29 12.87
CA TYR A 65 -25.88 5.40 12.78
C TYR A 65 -26.06 4.53 14.02
N GLU A 66 -25.03 4.34 14.84
CA GLU A 66 -25.16 3.73 16.17
C GLU A 66 -26.05 4.59 17.08
N GLU A 67 -25.92 5.92 17.02
CA GLU A 67 -26.84 6.85 17.69
C GLU A 67 -28.29 6.74 17.18
N ARG A 68 -28.47 6.44 15.89
CA ARG A 68 -29.79 6.36 15.24
C ARG A 68 -30.45 4.99 15.36
N LYS A 69 -29.71 3.96 15.76
CA LYS A 69 -30.11 2.54 15.82
C LYS A 69 -30.63 1.94 14.51
N GLU A 70 -30.59 2.69 13.41
CA GLU A 70 -31.04 2.29 12.08
C GLU A 70 -30.07 2.84 11.03
N ALA A 71 -29.78 2.04 10.00
CA ALA A 71 -28.88 2.42 8.92
C ALA A 71 -29.58 2.26 7.55
N PRO A 72 -29.55 3.27 6.67
CA PRO A 72 -30.12 3.16 5.33
C PRO A 72 -29.25 2.26 4.43
N ALA A 73 -29.85 1.65 3.41
CA ALA A 73 -29.18 0.68 2.54
C ALA A 73 -27.95 1.25 1.81
N TRP A 74 -28.00 2.51 1.38
CA TRP A 74 -26.85 3.18 0.74
C TRP A 74 -25.66 3.34 1.69
N ALA A 75 -25.90 3.57 2.98
CA ALA A 75 -24.84 3.74 3.97
C ALA A 75 -24.11 2.41 4.22
N LYS A 76 -24.86 1.30 4.26
CA LYS A 76 -24.30 -0.06 4.29
C LYS A 76 -23.44 -0.35 3.06
N GLN A 77 -23.89 0.04 1.87
CA GLN A 77 -23.11 -0.18 0.64
C GLN A 77 -21.84 0.69 0.59
N ALA A 78 -21.92 1.94 1.03
CA ALA A 78 -20.77 2.84 1.13
C ALA A 78 -19.72 2.32 2.13
N GLU A 79 -20.16 1.91 3.32
CA GLU A 79 -19.32 1.34 4.38
C GLU A 79 -18.68 0.01 3.96
N THR A 80 -19.43 -0.89 3.30
CA THR A 80 -18.89 -2.12 2.69
C THR A 80 -17.81 -1.84 1.64
N SER A 81 -18.01 -0.82 0.81
CA SER A 81 -17.05 -0.45 -0.24
C SER A 81 -15.75 0.10 0.37
N ALA A 82 -15.87 0.95 1.40
CA ALA A 82 -14.74 1.45 2.17
C ALA A 82 -14.01 0.31 2.91
N TYR A 83 -14.75 -0.63 3.51
CA TYR A 83 -14.20 -1.80 4.20
C TYR A 83 -13.41 -2.71 3.24
N LYS A 84 -13.94 -3.02 2.04
CA LYS A 84 -13.21 -3.81 1.03
C LYS A 84 -11.92 -3.13 0.57
N ALA A 85 -11.92 -1.81 0.46
CA ALA A 85 -10.71 -1.05 0.13
C ALA A 85 -9.70 -1.10 1.30
N TYR A 86 -10.17 -1.00 2.54
CA TYR A 86 -9.38 -1.10 3.75
C TYR A 86 -8.78 -2.50 3.97
N GLU A 87 -9.55 -3.56 3.73
CA GLU A 87 -9.11 -4.96 3.84
C GLU A 87 -7.95 -5.25 2.88
N LYS A 88 -8.08 -4.81 1.61
CA LYS A 88 -7.02 -4.93 0.60
C LYS A 88 -5.72 -4.22 0.99
N LEU A 89 -5.77 -3.21 1.86
CA LEU A 89 -4.60 -2.48 2.34
C LEU A 89 -3.86 -3.20 3.48
N GLY A 90 -4.45 -4.24 4.07
CA GLY A 90 -3.90 -5.02 5.19
C GLY A 90 -4.71 -4.84 6.47
N GLY A 91 -6.05 -4.95 6.36
CA GLY A 91 -7.00 -4.61 7.41
C GLY A 91 -6.75 -5.26 8.78
N ASN A 92 -7.22 -4.59 9.84
CA ASN A 92 -7.17 -5.04 11.23
C ASN A 92 -8.51 -5.65 11.68
N ASP A 93 -8.46 -6.64 12.58
CA ASP A 93 -9.61 -7.35 13.17
C ASP A 93 -10.66 -6.41 13.80
N VAL A 94 -10.23 -5.26 14.32
CA VAL A 94 -11.12 -4.26 14.94
C VAL A 94 -12.09 -3.65 13.92
N ALA A 95 -11.62 -3.34 12.71
CA ALA A 95 -12.48 -2.76 11.67
C ALA A 95 -13.47 -3.80 11.14
N HIS A 96 -13.07 -5.06 11.09
CA HIS A 96 -13.96 -6.17 10.73
C HIS A 96 -15.11 -6.33 11.73
N ALA A 97 -14.80 -6.32 13.03
CA ALA A 97 -15.82 -6.39 14.07
C ALA A 97 -16.79 -5.18 14.06
N MET A 98 -16.30 -3.98 13.73
CA MET A 98 -17.15 -2.80 13.57
C MET A 98 -18.06 -2.92 12.34
N HIS A 99 -17.53 -3.38 11.21
CA HIS A 99 -18.30 -3.63 9.99
C HIS A 99 -19.43 -4.65 10.23
N GLU A 100 -19.11 -5.75 10.89
CA GLU A 100 -20.09 -6.79 11.19
C GLU A 100 -21.22 -6.27 12.09
N ARG A 101 -20.89 -5.48 13.12
CA ARG A 101 -21.89 -4.81 13.98
C ARG A 101 -22.75 -3.82 13.21
N PHE A 102 -22.16 -3.05 12.30
CA PHE A 102 -22.87 -2.09 11.47
C PHE A 102 -23.87 -2.77 10.52
N MET A 103 -23.47 -3.91 9.95
CA MET A 103 -24.33 -4.70 9.07
C MET A 103 -25.54 -5.30 9.79
N GLN A 104 -25.42 -5.60 11.09
CA GLN A 104 -26.49 -6.10 11.94
C GLN A 104 -27.56 -5.05 12.30
N LEU A 105 -27.30 -3.75 12.08
CA LEU A 105 -28.29 -2.71 12.34
C LEU A 105 -29.55 -2.91 11.46
N PRO A 106 -30.76 -2.70 11.97
CA PRO A 106 -31.97 -2.75 11.15
C PRO A 106 -31.90 -1.71 10.03
N LEU A 107 -32.44 -2.07 8.85
CA LEU A 107 -32.55 -1.12 7.75
C LEU A 107 -33.52 -0.02 8.18
N SER A 108 -33.12 1.23 8.01
CA SER A 108 -34.08 2.33 8.14
C SER A 108 -35.02 2.28 6.94
N ASP A 109 -36.34 2.18 7.19
CA ASP A 109 -37.39 2.12 6.16
C ASP A 109 -37.47 3.42 5.32
N GLY A 110 -36.71 4.45 5.66
CA GLY A 110 -36.64 5.72 4.94
C GLY A 110 -35.51 5.78 3.92
N ASN A 111 -35.88 5.82 2.64
CA ASN A 111 -35.12 6.30 1.47
C ASN A 111 -34.46 5.23 0.59
N LEU A 112 -35.30 4.59 -0.23
CA LEU A 112 -34.94 4.21 -1.60
C LEU A 112 -35.01 5.40 -2.58
N GLU A 113 -35.38 6.62 -2.12
CA GLU A 113 -35.82 7.72 -3.00
C GLU A 113 -34.82 8.88 -3.19
N THR A 114 -33.85 9.14 -2.29
CA THR A 114 -33.20 10.47 -2.25
C THR A 114 -31.86 10.60 -2.99
N GLU A 115 -31.31 9.56 -3.63
CA GLU A 115 -29.99 9.66 -4.29
C GLU A 115 -29.97 9.15 -5.74
N ARG A 116 -31.09 9.33 -6.46
CA ARG A 116 -31.07 9.41 -7.94
C ARG A 116 -30.88 10.86 -8.44
N ILE A 117 -30.68 11.81 -7.54
CA ILE A 117 -30.53 13.22 -7.86
C ILE A 117 -29.37 13.76 -7.01
N HIS A 118 -28.14 13.58 -7.48
CA HIS A 118 -27.08 14.59 -7.50
C HIS A 118 -25.78 14.01 -8.08
#